data_AF-A0A954NX19-F1
#
_entry.id   AF-A0A954NX19-F1
#
_cell.length_a   1.000
_cell.length_b   1.000
_cell.length_c   1.000
_cell.angle_alpha   90.00
_cell.angle_beta   90.00
_cell.angle_gamma   90.00
#
_symmetry.space_group_name_H-M   'P 1'
#
loop_
_entity.id
_entity.type
_entity.pdbx_description
1 polymer ?
#
loop_
_entity_poly.entity_id
_entity_poly.type
_entity_poly.pdbx_seq_one_letter_code
_entity_poly.pdbx_strand_id
1 'polypeptide(L)'
;GCVGNLPQVRSFLVNYGQSAVCTPCDVAFPKDGVAAEADPNCETVVISELDLGSLEEQRELGSVRPLYDRRSDLYDLTSKVPIEIVQVQ
;
A
#
# COMPACT_ATOMS: atom_id res chain seq x y z
N GLY A 1 -6.57 -6.89 11.50
CA GLY A 1 -7.14 -5.68 12.14
C GLY A 1 -7.67 -6.03 13.51
N CYS A 2 -7.87 -5.04 14.38
CA CYS A 2 -8.55 -5.18 15.68
C CYS A 2 -10.09 -5.31 15.51
N VAL A 3 -10.51 -6.17 14.59
CA VAL A 3 -11.89 -6.34 14.12
C VAL A 3 -12.21 -7.84 14.09
N GLY A 4 -13.47 -8.21 14.37
CA GLY A 4 -13.91 -9.60 14.61
C GLY A 4 -14.69 -9.76 15.93
N ASN A 5 -14.82 -10.97 16.47
CA ASN A 5 -15.54 -11.20 17.72
C ASN A 5 -14.59 -11.60 18.87
N LEU A 6 -14.19 -10.64 19.70
CA LEU A 6 -13.45 -10.92 20.94
C LEU A 6 -14.40 -10.90 22.15
N PRO A 7 -14.73 -12.05 22.74
CA PRO A 7 -15.56 -12.07 23.95
C PRO A 7 -14.85 -11.29 25.07
N GLN A 8 -15.62 -10.46 25.79
CA GLN A 8 -15.23 -9.67 26.98
C GLN A 8 -14.57 -8.29 26.75
N VAL A 9 -14.41 -7.81 25.52
CA VAL A 9 -13.85 -6.46 25.25
C VAL A 9 -14.87 -5.54 24.60
N ARG A 10 -15.31 -4.52 25.35
CA ARG A 10 -16.44 -3.63 24.96
C ARG A 10 -16.10 -2.65 23.83
N SER A 11 -14.83 -2.31 23.63
CA SER A 11 -14.39 -1.28 22.67
C SER A 11 -14.06 -1.82 21.27
N PHE A 12 -14.28 -3.12 21.01
CA PHE A 12 -13.88 -3.74 19.75
C PHE A 12 -14.79 -3.35 18.57
N LEU A 13 -16.04 -2.93 18.85
CA LEU A 13 -17.03 -2.52 17.86
C LEU A 13 -16.79 -1.11 17.26
N VAL A 14 -15.79 -0.37 17.75
CA VAL A 14 -15.45 0.98 17.25
C VAL A 14 -14.52 0.92 16.04
N ASN A 15 -13.79 -0.19 15.87
CA ASN A 15 -12.76 -0.28 14.84
C ASN A 15 -13.37 -0.60 13.47
N TYR A 16 -12.82 0.02 12.43
CA TYR A 16 -13.07 -0.36 11.05
C TYR A 16 -11.97 -1.30 10.56
N GLY A 17 -12.34 -2.35 9.83
CA GLY A 17 -11.38 -3.27 9.25
C GLY A 17 -11.94 -3.93 8.01
N GLN A 18 -11.16 -3.86 6.94
CA GLN A 18 -11.46 -4.52 5.68
C GLN A 18 -10.14 -5.03 5.12
N SER A 19 -9.94 -6.34 5.21
CA SER A 19 -8.72 -6.98 4.72
C SER A 19 -8.76 -7.05 3.20
N ALA A 20 -7.63 -6.84 2.54
CA ALA A 20 -7.53 -6.94 1.09
C ALA A 20 -6.14 -7.43 0.64
N VAL A 21 -6.09 -8.06 -0.52
CA VAL A 21 -4.87 -8.40 -1.25
C VAL A 21 -4.77 -7.45 -2.45
N CYS A 22 -3.85 -6.50 -2.38
CA CYS A 22 -3.63 -5.54 -3.45
C CYS A 22 -2.58 -6.04 -4.45
N THR A 23 -2.75 -5.63 -5.70
CA THR A 23 -1.88 -5.95 -6.84
C THR A 23 -1.58 -4.68 -7.63
N PRO A 24 -0.59 -4.69 -8.53
CA PRO A 24 -0.40 -3.60 -9.48
C PRO A 24 -1.65 -3.40 -10.36
N CYS A 25 -1.85 -2.18 -10.90
CA CYS A 25 -2.99 -1.87 -11.78
C CYS A 25 -2.55 -1.82 -13.25
N ASP A 26 -2.33 -2.97 -13.89
CA ASP A 26 -1.76 -3.05 -15.24
C ASP A 26 -2.27 -4.28 -16.00
N VAL A 27 -1.84 -4.50 -17.24
CA VAL A 27 -2.44 -5.46 -18.20
C VAL A 27 -2.56 -6.89 -17.64
N ALA A 28 -1.60 -7.35 -16.84
CA ALA A 28 -1.59 -8.70 -16.25
C ALA A 28 -2.39 -8.83 -14.93
N PHE A 29 -2.94 -7.72 -14.41
CA PHE A 29 -3.55 -7.63 -13.09
C PHE A 29 -4.95 -7.00 -13.14
N PRO A 30 -5.74 -7.11 -12.05
CA PRO A 30 -6.99 -6.38 -11.92
C PRO A 30 -6.81 -4.86 -12.11
N LYS A 31 -7.73 -4.24 -12.86
CA LYS A 31 -7.65 -2.81 -13.20
C LYS A 31 -7.77 -1.90 -11.97
N ASP A 32 -8.51 -2.34 -10.97
CA ASP A 32 -8.69 -1.68 -9.67
C ASP A 32 -7.56 -1.99 -8.69
N GLY A 33 -6.64 -2.90 -9.03
CA GLY A 33 -5.52 -3.29 -8.18
C GLY A 33 -5.94 -4.12 -6.96
N VAL A 34 -7.15 -4.68 -6.94
CA VAL A 34 -7.64 -5.51 -5.83
C VAL A 34 -7.85 -6.93 -6.33
N ALA A 35 -7.03 -7.87 -5.87
CA ALA A 35 -7.19 -9.27 -6.22
C ALA A 35 -8.25 -9.96 -5.36
N ALA A 36 -8.37 -9.56 -4.09
CA ALA A 36 -9.41 -10.01 -3.19
C ALA A 36 -9.61 -9.03 -2.05
N GLU A 37 -10.84 -8.90 -1.56
CA GLU A 37 -11.19 -8.09 -0.39
C GLU A 37 -12.23 -8.80 0.48
N ALA A 38 -12.19 -8.50 1.78
CA ALA A 38 -13.20 -8.93 2.75
C ALA A 38 -14.37 -7.94 2.79
N ASP A 39 -15.50 -8.41 3.29
CA ASP A 39 -16.56 -7.53 3.77
C ASP A 39 -16.06 -6.71 4.98
N PRO A 40 -16.45 -5.42 5.07
CA PRO A 40 -16.08 -4.58 6.21
C PRO A 40 -16.58 -5.16 7.53
N ASN A 41 -15.73 -5.10 8.54
CA ASN A 41 -16.03 -5.48 9.93
C ASN A 41 -16.38 -6.95 10.16
N CYS A 42 -16.10 -7.82 9.18
CA CYS A 42 -16.31 -9.26 9.29
C CYS A 42 -15.04 -9.99 9.72
N GLU A 43 -15.19 -10.96 10.63
CA GLU A 43 -14.13 -11.90 10.97
C GLU A 43 -13.97 -12.91 9.83
N THR A 44 -12.93 -12.74 9.02
CA THR A 44 -12.71 -13.58 7.84
C THR A 44 -11.24 -13.62 7.42
N VAL A 45 -10.89 -14.61 6.59
CA VAL A 45 -9.57 -14.75 5.97
C VAL A 45 -9.73 -14.56 4.46
N VAL A 46 -8.98 -13.61 3.90
CA VAL A 46 -8.92 -13.36 2.47
C VAL A 46 -7.74 -14.13 1.89
N ILE A 47 -7.98 -14.89 0.83
CA ILE A 47 -6.95 -15.68 0.12
C ILE A 47 -7.02 -15.31 -1.36
N SER A 48 -5.86 -15.07 -1.97
CA SER A 48 -5.72 -14.86 -3.41
C SER A 48 -4.49 -15.60 -3.91
N GLU A 49 -4.58 -16.14 -5.12
CA GLU A 49 -3.42 -16.62 -5.86
C GLU A 49 -2.75 -15.45 -6.58
N LEU A 50 -1.42 -15.48 -6.63
CA LEU A 50 -0.62 -14.47 -7.31
C LEU A 50 0.48 -15.17 -8.09
N ASP A 51 0.58 -14.86 -9.39
CA ASP A 51 1.73 -15.28 -10.19
C ASP A 51 2.89 -14.29 -10.00
N LEU A 52 3.98 -14.80 -9.42
CA LEU A 52 5.20 -14.02 -9.19
C LEU A 52 5.98 -13.76 -10.48
N GLY A 53 5.83 -14.61 -11.51
CA GLY A 53 6.46 -14.40 -12.81
C GLY A 53 5.90 -13.16 -13.50
N SER A 54 4.57 -13.04 -13.55
CA SER A 54 3.88 -11.84 -14.03
C SER A 54 4.30 -10.57 -13.26
N LEU A 55 4.53 -10.68 -11.95
CA LEU A 55 4.98 -9.55 -11.12
C LEU A 55 6.40 -9.11 -11.45
N GLU A 56 7.30 -10.07 -11.71
CA GLU A 56 8.68 -9.80 -12.12
C GLU A 56 8.73 -9.17 -13.51
N GLU A 57 8.00 -9.74 -14.48
CA GLU A 57 7.92 -9.21 -15.83
C GLU A 57 7.41 -7.77 -15.83
N GLN A 58 6.34 -7.49 -15.09
CA GLN A 58 5.77 -6.15 -15.02
C GLN A 58 6.73 -5.16 -14.32
N ARG A 59 7.52 -5.60 -13.35
CA ARG A 59 8.51 -4.74 -12.69
C ARG A 59 9.62 -4.30 -13.66
N GLU A 60 10.01 -5.16 -14.60
CA GLU A 60 11.06 -4.88 -15.59
C GLU A 60 10.53 -4.15 -16.83
N LEU A 61 9.39 -4.59 -17.36
CA LEU A 61 8.84 -4.20 -18.66
C LEU A 61 7.66 -3.23 -18.55
N GLY A 62 7.19 -2.92 -17.35
CA GLY A 62 6.07 -1.99 -17.13
C GLY A 62 6.35 -0.62 -17.74
N SER A 63 5.30 0.04 -18.25
CA SER A 63 5.43 1.38 -18.87
C SER A 63 5.91 2.43 -17.87
N VAL A 64 5.67 2.22 -16.58
CA VAL A 64 6.13 3.08 -15.48
C VAL A 64 6.77 2.17 -14.45
N ARG A 65 8.02 2.45 -14.06
CA ARG A 65 8.76 1.63 -13.09
C ARG A 65 9.24 2.48 -11.93
N PRO A 66 8.36 2.82 -10.98
CA PRO A 66 8.69 3.78 -9.92
C PRO A 66 9.89 3.36 -9.07
N LEU A 67 10.17 2.06 -8.93
CA LEU A 67 11.31 1.58 -8.16
C LEU A 67 12.65 1.84 -8.86
N TYR A 68 12.70 1.75 -10.19
CA TYR A 68 13.92 1.93 -10.98
C TYR A 68 14.10 3.37 -11.46
N ASP A 69 13.01 4.02 -11.85
CA ASP A 69 13.03 5.36 -12.45
C ASP A 69 12.95 6.48 -11.38
N ARG A 70 12.98 6.14 -10.08
CA ARG A 70 12.93 7.13 -9.00
C ARG A 70 14.16 8.04 -9.02
N ARG A 71 13.94 9.30 -9.34
CA ARG A 71 14.93 10.38 -9.24
C ARG A 71 15.16 10.84 -7.82
N SER A 72 16.01 10.13 -7.08
CA SER A 72 16.37 10.47 -5.70
C SER A 72 16.97 11.88 -5.57
N ASP A 73 17.61 12.39 -6.62
CA ASP A 73 18.15 13.75 -6.69
C ASP A 73 17.08 14.84 -6.52
N LEU A 74 15.85 14.59 -6.96
CA LEU A 74 14.73 15.52 -6.82
C LEU A 74 14.04 15.46 -5.45
N TYR A 75 14.24 14.37 -4.71
CA TYR A 75 13.60 14.15 -3.40
C TYR A 75 14.57 14.35 -2.24
N ASP A 76 15.78 14.85 -2.51
CA ASP A 76 16.72 15.25 -1.48
C ASP A 76 16.27 16.58 -0.85
N LEU A 77 15.74 16.50 0.37
CA LEU A 77 15.28 17.67 1.13
C LEU A 77 16.43 18.42 1.80
N THR A 78 17.66 17.94 1.65
CA THR A 78 18.84 18.63 2.16
C THR A 78 19.19 19.78 1.24
N SER A 79 19.24 21.00 1.79
CA SER A 79 19.62 22.16 0.99
C SER A 79 21.05 21.99 0.45
N LYS A 80 21.19 22.13 -0.87
CA LYS A 80 22.50 22.17 -1.55
C LYS A 80 23.23 23.51 -1.37
N VAL A 81 22.52 24.52 -0.87
CA VAL A 81 23.02 25.87 -0.58
C VAL A 81 22.90 26.20 0.91
N PRO A 82 23.74 27.07 1.45
CA PRO A 82 23.63 27.50 2.85
C PRO A 82 22.26 28.13 3.09
N ILE A 83 21.58 27.72 4.18
CA ILE A 83 20.29 28.27 4.59
C ILE A 83 20.48 29.04 5.89
N GLU A 84 19.96 30.26 5.94
CA GLU A 84 19.88 31.05 7.17
C GLU A 84 18.53 30.77 7.85
N ILE A 85 18.56 30.21 9.06
CA ILE A 85 17.36 29.91 9.83
C ILE A 85 17.10 31.08 10.78
N VAL A 86 16.09 31.89 10.47
CA VAL A 86 15.65 32.99 11.32
C VAL A 86 14.52 32.49 12.23
N GLN A 87 14.76 32.42 13.54
CA GLN A 87 13.69 32.21 14.52
C GLN A 87 13.12 33.56 14.95
N VAL A 88 11.81 33.72 14.75
CA VAL A 88 11.06 34.89 15.22
C VAL A 88 10.47 34.55 16.59
N GLN A 89 10.72 35.39 17.58
CA GLN A 89 10.20 35.28 18.95
C GLN A 89 8.71 35.61 19.04
#